data_AF-A0A934V5X6-F1
#
_entry.id   AF-A0A934V5X6-F1
#
_cell.length_a   1.000
_cell.length_b   1.000
_cell.length_c   1.000
_cell.angle_alpha   90.00
_cell.angle_beta   90.00
_cell.angle_gamma   90.00
#
_symmetry.space_group_name_H-M   'P 1'
#
loop_
_entity.id
_entity.type
_entity.pdbx_description
1 polymer ?
#
loop_
_entity_poly.entity_id
_entity_poly.type
_entity_poly.pdbx_seq_one_letter_code
_entity_poly.pdbx_strand_id
1 'polypeptide(L)'
;MRRLTLFGMPVLLLAALFFLWQFRFERVPGYPTLQLRDLKLGPQLPPGAAWTGTETSPVLRLSAAPGVGQVVLKPDIPQIPAVDHIHVTLRTSSQNLEPGAEKWEDGRGIIEWSSPISGEVENDPIFSLTGTSTGKSIEQVMRPEKSPATPALRFENLGSSGFYEISQLEITVVRERWLWKIGRWFLISSCFAWALAWCRCGGRVGLLRASAAAFIWLFMFLYFVVPGPWKSLHPLAAPFQMGERIVPARTETASRVAADQMNVPPAVLPSAGKIPHKGDLTLLVKVYAAKARPLLHIILLFTPTLLIACLAGRSPAMSLGVILSVSIEAAQVCFGYGFDRVDVFDLLCDATGIALGLAAVRHPWLRERLRWSSEKPCRSVAVE
;
A
#
# COMPACT_ATOMS: atom_id res chain seq x y z
N MET A 1 4.72 33.71 17.76
CA MET A 1 5.24 32.45 18.33
C MET A 1 4.26 31.27 18.23
N ARG A 2 3.01 31.35 18.73
CA ARG A 2 2.03 30.22 18.65
C ARG A 2 1.78 29.63 17.25
N ARG A 3 1.74 30.45 16.20
CA ARG A 3 1.54 29.97 14.81
C ARG A 3 2.77 29.24 14.28
N LEU A 4 3.97 29.79 14.49
CA LEU A 4 5.24 29.18 14.05
C LEU A 4 5.47 27.79 14.67
N THR A 5 5.19 27.61 15.96
CA THR A 5 5.28 26.29 16.60
C THR A 5 4.24 25.31 16.04
N LEU A 6 3.03 25.76 15.74
CA LEU A 6 2.00 24.92 15.10
C LEU A 6 2.35 24.53 13.66
N PHE A 7 3.13 25.35 12.93
CA PHE A 7 3.65 25.01 11.60
C PHE A 7 4.86 24.06 11.65
N GLY A 8 5.68 24.11 12.70
CA GLY A 8 6.83 23.20 12.88
C GLY A 8 6.45 21.79 13.36
N MET A 9 5.39 21.66 14.16
CA MET A 9 4.93 20.37 14.69
C MET A 9 4.59 19.32 13.63
N PRO A 10 3.92 19.63 12.50
CA PRO A 10 3.70 18.69 11.40
C PRO A 10 4.99 18.05 10.90
N VAL A 11 6.09 18.80 10.80
CA VAL A 11 7.37 18.27 10.35
C VAL A 11 7.90 17.22 11.33
N LEU A 12 7.79 17.48 12.63
CA LEU A 12 8.16 16.51 13.67
C LEU A 12 7.26 15.27 13.65
N LEU A 13 5.95 15.45 13.44
CA LEU A 13 5.00 14.34 13.31
C LEU A 13 5.28 13.49 12.07
N LEU A 14 5.64 14.11 10.94
CA LEU A 14 6.05 13.40 9.72
C LEU A 14 7.37 12.65 9.92
N ALA A 15 8.35 13.26 10.60
CA ALA A 15 9.61 12.59 10.94
C ALA A 15 9.36 11.39 11.88
N ALA A 16 8.50 11.55 12.89
CA ALA A 16 8.10 10.47 13.78
C ALA A 16 7.34 9.36 13.05
N LEU A 17 6.42 9.72 12.14
CA LEU A 17 5.72 8.78 11.27
C LEU A 17 6.72 7.99 10.43
N PHE A 18 7.62 8.68 9.75
CA PHE A 18 8.65 8.05 8.92
C PHE A 18 9.50 7.08 9.74
N PHE A 19 10.01 7.52 10.89
CA PHE A 19 10.80 6.65 11.78
C PHE A 19 10.01 5.42 12.24
N LEU A 20 8.81 5.61 12.80
CA LEU A 20 7.98 4.51 13.29
C LEU A 20 7.59 3.54 12.17
N TRP A 21 7.32 4.04 10.97
CA TRP A 21 6.99 3.23 9.81
C TRP A 21 8.17 2.40 9.33
N GLN A 22 9.35 3.02 9.21
CA GLN A 22 10.55 2.34 8.75
C GLN A 22 11.04 1.24 9.71
N PHE A 23 10.83 1.46 11.02
CA PHE A 23 11.14 0.48 12.06
C PHE A 23 9.92 -0.35 12.49
N ARG A 24 8.88 -0.44 11.64
CA ARG A 24 7.65 -1.17 11.97
C ARG A 24 7.88 -2.66 12.16
N PHE A 25 8.77 -3.25 11.37
CA PHE A 25 8.97 -4.69 11.30
C PHE A 25 10.34 -5.13 11.83
N GLU A 26 10.39 -6.36 12.32
CA GLU A 26 11.62 -7.08 12.64
C GLU A 26 11.53 -8.52 12.13
N ARG A 27 12.68 -9.13 11.84
CA ARG A 27 12.74 -10.54 11.47
C ARG A 27 12.32 -11.41 12.65
N VAL A 28 11.55 -12.46 12.37
CA VAL A 28 11.21 -13.45 13.40
C VAL A 28 12.41 -14.37 13.62
N PRO A 29 12.94 -14.50 14.86
CA PRO A 29 14.05 -15.38 15.14
C PRO A 29 13.74 -16.84 14.76
N GLY A 30 14.73 -17.55 14.22
CA GLY A 30 14.61 -18.97 13.85
C GLY A 30 14.14 -19.23 12.42
N TYR A 31 13.68 -18.21 11.69
CA TYR A 31 13.37 -18.35 10.26
C TYR A 31 14.50 -17.78 9.39
N PRO A 32 14.96 -18.52 8.36
CA PRO A 32 15.97 -18.01 7.44
C PRO A 32 15.38 -16.97 6.49
N THR A 33 16.23 -16.07 5.99
CA THR A 33 15.92 -15.29 4.79
C THR A 33 16.16 -16.19 3.57
N LEU A 34 15.09 -16.56 2.88
CA LEU A 34 15.12 -17.36 1.66
C LEU A 34 15.41 -16.47 0.45
N GLN A 35 16.27 -16.93 -0.44
CA GLN A 35 16.57 -16.31 -1.72
C GLN A 35 15.99 -17.11 -2.88
N LEU A 36 16.02 -16.53 -4.09
CA LEU A 36 15.61 -17.21 -5.31
C LEU A 36 16.27 -18.59 -5.49
N ARG A 37 17.57 -18.73 -5.14
CA ARG A 37 18.31 -19.99 -5.21
C ARG A 37 17.84 -21.06 -4.21
N ASP A 38 17.20 -20.63 -3.12
CA ASP A 38 16.74 -21.53 -2.06
C ASP A 38 15.36 -22.12 -2.40
N LEU A 39 14.68 -21.54 -3.40
CA LEU A 39 13.47 -22.11 -3.97
C LEU A 39 13.86 -23.32 -4.81
N LYS A 40 13.70 -24.51 -4.23
CA LYS A 40 13.89 -25.78 -4.92
C LYS A 40 12.79 -25.94 -5.99
N LEU A 41 13.02 -25.37 -7.18
CA LEU A 41 12.33 -25.83 -8.37
C LEU A 41 13.06 -27.11 -8.82
N GLY A 42 12.34 -28.22 -8.97
CA GLY A 42 12.93 -29.51 -9.34
C GLY A 42 13.78 -29.44 -10.62
N PRO A 43 14.55 -30.49 -10.95
CA PRO A 43 15.45 -30.49 -12.11
C PRO A 43 14.73 -30.29 -13.45
N GLN A 44 13.41 -30.50 -13.50
CA GLN A 44 12.57 -30.26 -14.68
C GLN A 44 11.62 -29.09 -14.42
N LEU A 45 11.88 -27.98 -15.10
CA LEU A 45 10.95 -26.86 -15.21
C LEU A 45 9.89 -27.15 -16.29
N PRO A 46 8.67 -26.60 -16.17
CA PRO A 46 7.68 -26.68 -17.22
C PRO A 46 8.18 -25.98 -18.51
N PRO A 47 7.65 -26.36 -19.69
CA PRO A 47 7.96 -25.66 -20.93
C PRO A 47 7.78 -24.14 -20.80
N GLY A 48 8.78 -23.39 -21.28
CA GLY A 48 8.81 -21.93 -21.19
C GLY A 48 9.40 -21.37 -19.90
N ALA A 49 9.68 -22.19 -18.87
CA ALA A 49 10.45 -21.77 -17.71
C ALA A 49 11.92 -22.22 -17.82
N ALA A 50 12.87 -21.32 -17.53
CA ALA A 50 14.29 -21.62 -17.58
C ALA A 50 15.10 -20.85 -16.54
N TRP A 51 16.19 -21.45 -16.08
CA TRP A 51 17.24 -20.76 -15.33
C TRP A 51 18.30 -20.23 -16.31
N THR A 52 18.51 -18.91 -16.36
CA THR A 52 19.44 -18.26 -17.30
C THR A 52 20.64 -17.58 -16.63
N GLY A 53 20.67 -17.56 -15.29
CA GLY A 53 21.74 -16.96 -14.48
C GLY A 53 22.85 -17.92 -14.07
N THR A 54 23.66 -17.50 -13.10
CA THR A 54 24.70 -18.35 -12.47
C THR A 54 24.15 -19.03 -11.21
N GLU A 55 24.82 -20.06 -10.69
CA GLU A 55 24.41 -20.67 -9.40
C GLU A 55 24.37 -19.66 -8.24
N THR A 56 25.30 -18.70 -8.23
CA THR A 56 25.39 -17.67 -7.19
C THR A 56 24.44 -16.50 -7.42
N SER A 57 23.95 -16.33 -8.64
CA SER A 57 23.02 -15.26 -9.03
C SER A 57 22.05 -15.82 -10.07
N PRO A 58 21.12 -16.69 -9.65
CA PRO A 58 20.21 -17.33 -10.58
C PRO A 58 19.19 -16.32 -11.07
N VAL A 59 18.75 -16.53 -12.31
CA VAL A 59 17.68 -15.74 -12.94
C VAL A 59 16.63 -16.71 -13.43
N LEU A 60 15.41 -16.56 -12.93
CA LEU A 60 14.26 -17.36 -13.37
C LEU A 60 13.56 -16.61 -14.50
N ARG A 61 13.54 -17.21 -15.70
CA ARG A 61 12.84 -16.68 -16.88
C ARG A 61 11.57 -17.48 -17.14
N LEU A 62 10.45 -16.79 -17.35
CA LEU A 62 9.19 -17.38 -17.84
C LEU A 62 8.82 -16.76 -19.18
N SER A 63 8.74 -17.61 -20.22
CA SER A 63 8.52 -17.23 -21.60
C SER A 63 7.22 -17.83 -22.12
N ALA A 64 6.34 -16.97 -22.64
CA ALA A 64 5.18 -17.37 -23.41
C ALA A 64 5.53 -17.29 -24.91
N ALA A 65 5.27 -18.37 -25.64
CA ALA A 65 5.49 -18.43 -27.08
C ALA A 65 4.40 -19.28 -27.76
N PRO A 66 4.15 -19.06 -29.06
CA PRO A 66 3.26 -19.93 -29.83
C PRO A 66 3.68 -21.40 -29.69
N GLY A 67 2.78 -22.25 -29.18
CA GLY A 67 3.02 -23.68 -28.94
C GLY A 67 3.53 -24.06 -27.55
N VAL A 68 4.02 -23.11 -26.75
CA VAL A 68 4.41 -23.33 -25.34
C VAL A 68 3.22 -23.12 -24.39
N GLY A 69 2.30 -22.23 -24.76
CA GLY A 69 1.11 -21.92 -23.96
C GLY A 69 1.42 -21.10 -22.70
N GLN A 70 0.46 -21.07 -21.78
CA GLN A 70 0.59 -20.38 -20.49
C GLN A 70 1.58 -21.12 -19.59
N VAL A 71 2.49 -20.38 -18.95
CA VAL A 71 3.50 -20.95 -18.05
C VAL A 71 3.10 -20.66 -16.62
N VAL A 72 2.99 -21.71 -15.81
CA VAL A 72 2.66 -21.60 -14.39
C VAL A 72 3.70 -22.35 -13.56
N LEU A 73 4.29 -21.65 -12.61
CA LEU A 73 5.22 -22.17 -11.62
C LEU A 73 4.68 -21.92 -10.23
N LYS A 74 4.72 -22.95 -9.36
CA LYS A 74 4.38 -22.83 -7.95
C LYS A 74 5.52 -23.37 -7.09
N PRO A 75 6.60 -22.60 -6.87
CA PRO A 75 7.65 -23.01 -5.96
C PRO A 75 7.13 -23.07 -4.53
N ASP A 76 7.42 -24.19 -3.85
CA ASP A 76 7.25 -24.27 -2.40
C ASP A 76 8.22 -23.31 -1.71
N ILE A 77 7.76 -22.74 -0.59
CA ILE A 77 8.59 -21.90 0.26
C ILE A 77 9.07 -22.77 1.43
N PRO A 78 10.28 -23.36 1.36
CA PRO A 78 10.71 -24.33 2.34
C PRO A 78 10.86 -23.68 3.73
N GLN A 79 10.57 -24.43 4.79
CA GLN A 79 10.84 -24.05 6.18
C GLN A 79 10.02 -22.84 6.70
N ILE A 80 9.02 -22.37 5.96
CA ILE A 80 8.09 -21.35 6.42
C ILE A 80 6.72 -22.01 6.72
N PRO A 81 6.32 -22.10 8.01
CA PRO A 81 5.02 -22.62 8.40
C PRO A 81 3.93 -21.53 8.22
N ALA A 82 2.76 -21.74 8.84
CA ALA A 82 1.76 -20.70 8.92
C ALA A 82 2.29 -19.48 9.68
N VAL A 83 2.26 -18.29 9.06
CA VAL A 83 2.80 -17.03 9.59
C VAL A 83 1.81 -15.89 9.41
N ASP A 84 2.04 -14.80 10.13
CA ASP A 84 1.20 -13.60 10.05
C ASP A 84 1.65 -12.64 8.95
N HIS A 85 2.97 -12.51 8.74
CA HIS A 85 3.54 -11.56 7.79
C HIS A 85 4.79 -12.12 7.12
N ILE A 86 4.93 -11.82 5.83
CA ILE A 86 6.17 -12.02 5.08
C ILE A 86 6.61 -10.72 4.45
N HIS A 87 7.91 -10.44 4.51
CA HIS A 87 8.54 -9.41 3.72
C HIS A 87 9.05 -10.03 2.43
N VAL A 88 8.72 -9.40 1.31
CA VAL A 88 9.10 -9.85 -0.03
C VAL A 88 9.87 -8.72 -0.72
N THR A 89 11.06 -9.04 -1.20
CA THR A 89 11.85 -8.18 -2.08
C THR A 89 12.04 -8.89 -3.42
N LEU A 90 11.73 -8.22 -4.52
CA LEU A 90 11.85 -8.77 -5.88
C LEU A 90 12.49 -7.77 -6.82
N ARG A 91 13.22 -8.29 -7.80
CA ARG A 91 13.66 -7.52 -8.97
C ARG A 91 13.27 -8.23 -10.24
N THR A 92 12.43 -7.58 -11.03
CA THR A 92 11.85 -8.15 -12.25
C THR A 92 12.15 -7.30 -13.48
N SER A 93 12.28 -7.95 -14.63
CA SER A 93 12.32 -7.31 -15.95
C SER A 93 11.39 -8.05 -16.91
N SER A 94 10.82 -7.34 -17.87
CA SER A 94 9.99 -7.93 -18.93
C SER A 94 10.45 -7.43 -20.29
N GLN A 95 10.29 -8.26 -21.32
CA GLN A 95 10.56 -7.89 -22.69
C GLN A 95 9.44 -8.40 -23.59
N ASN A 96 8.85 -7.46 -24.35
CA ASN A 96 7.79 -7.71 -25.32
C ASN A 96 6.64 -8.57 -24.75
N LEU A 97 6.31 -8.37 -23.47
CA LEU A 97 5.32 -9.18 -22.78
C LEU A 97 3.91 -8.70 -23.14
N GLU A 98 3.24 -9.42 -24.01
CA GLU A 98 1.90 -9.07 -24.48
C GLU A 98 0.84 -9.81 -23.68
N PRO A 99 -0.22 -9.12 -23.21
CA PRO A 99 -1.34 -9.77 -22.57
C PRO A 99 -1.98 -10.88 -23.43
N GLY A 100 -2.62 -11.84 -22.78
CA GLY A 100 -3.41 -12.89 -23.41
C GLY A 100 -4.73 -12.38 -24.01
N ALA A 101 -5.75 -13.23 -23.99
CA ALA A 101 -7.10 -12.87 -24.42
C ALA A 101 -7.71 -11.79 -23.51
N GLU A 102 -7.36 -11.80 -22.23
CA GLU A 102 -7.83 -10.85 -21.24
C GLU A 102 -6.71 -9.92 -20.75
N LYS A 103 -7.06 -8.68 -20.38
CA LYS A 103 -6.08 -7.68 -19.90
C LYS A 103 -5.30 -8.10 -18.65
N TRP A 104 -5.85 -9.02 -17.85
CA TRP A 104 -5.23 -9.53 -16.62
C TRP A 104 -4.37 -10.77 -16.87
N GLU A 105 -4.40 -11.33 -18.09
CA GLU A 105 -3.54 -12.43 -18.51
C GLU A 105 -2.16 -11.89 -18.89
N ASP A 106 -1.40 -11.48 -17.88
CA ASP A 106 -0.08 -10.89 -18.01
C ASP A 106 0.99 -11.70 -17.27
N GLY A 107 2.21 -11.16 -17.16
CA GLY A 107 3.25 -11.76 -16.33
C GLY A 107 3.11 -11.31 -14.89
N ARG A 108 2.89 -12.25 -13.96
CA ARG A 108 2.53 -11.91 -12.58
C ARG A 108 3.13 -12.85 -11.55
N GLY A 109 3.36 -12.30 -10.37
CA GLY A 109 3.76 -13.03 -9.17
C GLY A 109 2.68 -12.92 -8.11
N ILE A 110 2.38 -14.02 -7.43
CA ILE A 110 1.29 -14.17 -6.46
C ILE A 110 1.83 -14.87 -5.22
N ILE A 111 1.39 -14.43 -4.04
CA ILE A 111 1.45 -15.25 -2.82
C ILE A 111 0.10 -15.94 -2.67
N GLU A 112 0.12 -17.27 -2.65
CA GLU A 112 -1.04 -18.06 -2.25
C GLU A 112 -0.95 -18.32 -0.75
N TRP A 113 -1.93 -17.86 0.01
CA TRP A 113 -2.05 -18.14 1.43
C TRP A 113 -3.00 -19.30 1.65
N SER A 114 -2.52 -20.35 2.31
CA SER A 114 -3.34 -21.51 2.68
C SER A 114 -3.64 -21.47 4.18
N SER A 115 -4.92 -21.34 4.53
CA SER A 115 -5.36 -21.38 5.93
C SER A 115 -5.25 -22.81 6.48
N PRO A 116 -4.50 -23.05 7.57
CA PRO A 116 -4.41 -24.38 8.17
C PRO A 116 -5.74 -24.83 8.79
N ILE A 117 -6.66 -23.89 9.07
CA ILE A 117 -7.94 -24.16 9.74
C ILE A 117 -9.06 -24.43 8.74
N SER A 118 -9.23 -23.54 7.75
CA SER A 118 -10.34 -23.63 6.79
C SER A 118 -9.97 -24.35 5.49
N GLY A 119 -8.68 -24.52 5.19
CA GLY A 119 -8.22 -25.00 3.89
C GLY A 119 -8.48 -24.02 2.74
N GLU A 120 -9.04 -22.85 3.02
CA GLU A 120 -9.27 -21.80 2.02
C GLU A 120 -7.92 -21.28 1.50
N VAL A 121 -7.86 -21.11 0.19
CA VAL A 121 -6.69 -20.55 -0.50
C VAL A 121 -7.01 -19.12 -0.93
N GLU A 122 -6.13 -18.22 -0.54
CA GLU A 122 -6.25 -16.79 -0.75
C GLU A 122 -5.08 -16.31 -1.62
N ASN A 123 -5.38 -15.87 -2.84
CA ASN A 123 -4.37 -15.35 -3.76
C ASN A 123 -4.19 -13.83 -3.60
N ASP A 124 -2.97 -13.40 -3.31
CA ASP A 124 -2.60 -11.99 -3.21
C ASP A 124 -1.52 -11.62 -4.24
N PRO A 125 -1.78 -10.67 -5.14
CA PRO A 125 -0.82 -10.27 -6.16
C PRO A 125 0.38 -9.55 -5.52
N ILE A 126 1.58 -9.94 -5.95
CA ILE A 126 2.84 -9.29 -5.60
C ILE A 126 3.19 -8.25 -6.66
N PHE A 127 3.08 -8.65 -7.92
CA PHE A 127 3.40 -7.83 -9.07
C PHE A 127 2.62 -8.27 -10.30
N SER A 128 2.46 -7.35 -11.24
CA SER A 128 2.03 -7.61 -12.61
C SER A 128 2.92 -6.78 -13.56
N LEU A 129 3.23 -7.35 -14.70
CA LEU A 129 4.13 -6.82 -15.73
C LEU A 129 3.45 -6.93 -17.09
N THR A 130 3.56 -5.87 -17.88
CA THR A 130 3.14 -5.83 -19.28
C THR A 130 4.19 -5.05 -20.08
N GLY A 131 4.28 -5.35 -21.37
CA GLY A 131 5.23 -4.72 -22.28
C GLY A 131 6.69 -4.95 -21.88
N THR A 132 7.53 -3.95 -22.16
CA THR A 132 8.96 -3.99 -21.86
C THR A 132 9.27 -3.11 -20.66
N SER A 133 9.90 -3.70 -19.65
CA SER A 133 10.30 -3.01 -18.42
C SER A 133 11.65 -3.51 -17.92
N THR A 134 12.50 -2.60 -17.45
CA THR A 134 13.86 -2.93 -17.02
C THR A 134 14.01 -2.72 -15.51
N GLY A 135 14.29 -3.82 -14.80
CA GLY A 135 14.80 -3.78 -13.43
C GLY A 135 13.85 -3.18 -12.39
N LYS A 136 12.53 -3.40 -12.51
CA LYS A 136 11.54 -2.97 -11.52
C LYS A 136 11.83 -3.69 -10.19
N SER A 137 12.11 -2.91 -9.16
CA SER A 137 12.31 -3.40 -7.79
C SER A 137 11.02 -3.25 -7.01
N ILE A 138 10.64 -4.28 -6.27
CA ILE A 138 9.43 -4.32 -5.45
C ILE A 138 9.85 -4.73 -4.05
N GLU A 139 9.45 -3.93 -3.08
CA GLU A 139 9.62 -4.23 -1.66
C GLU A 139 8.30 -4.00 -0.95
N GLN A 140 7.80 -5.02 -0.27
CA GLN A 140 6.56 -4.93 0.50
C GLN A 140 6.47 -5.99 1.59
N VAL A 141 5.68 -5.69 2.62
CA VAL A 141 5.23 -6.68 3.60
C VAL A 141 3.80 -7.07 3.28
N MET A 142 3.56 -8.37 3.17
CA MET A 142 2.27 -8.97 2.86
C MET A 142 1.73 -9.73 4.07
N ARG A 143 0.40 -9.81 4.17
CA ARG A 143 -0.33 -10.55 5.22
C ARG A 143 -1.59 -11.19 4.64
N PRO A 144 -1.98 -12.39 5.11
CA PRO A 144 -3.26 -13.00 4.74
C PRO A 144 -4.43 -12.24 5.38
N GLU A 145 -5.64 -12.41 4.86
CA GLU A 145 -6.87 -11.90 5.48
C GLU A 145 -7.13 -12.57 6.83
N LYS A 146 -6.85 -13.87 6.92
CA LYS A 146 -6.95 -14.67 8.14
C LYS A 146 -5.57 -15.21 8.51
N SER A 147 -4.92 -14.57 9.47
CA SER A 147 -3.65 -15.06 10.03
C SER A 147 -3.89 -16.08 11.14
N PRO A 148 -2.97 -17.05 11.35
CA PRO A 148 -1.78 -17.32 10.54
C PRO A 148 -2.13 -18.18 9.30
N ALA A 149 -1.39 -18.00 8.20
CA ALA A 149 -1.56 -18.81 6.98
C ALA A 149 -0.21 -19.21 6.37
N THR A 150 -0.17 -20.35 5.69
CA THR A 150 1.05 -20.87 5.04
C THR A 150 1.21 -20.23 3.67
N PRO A 151 2.30 -19.49 3.40
CA PRO A 151 2.54 -18.87 2.11
C PRO A 151 3.12 -19.87 1.11
N ALA A 152 2.65 -19.82 -0.12
CA ALA A 152 3.26 -20.45 -1.29
C ALA A 152 3.48 -19.39 -2.37
N LEU A 153 4.55 -19.53 -3.15
CA LEU A 153 4.81 -18.63 -4.25
C LEU A 153 4.20 -19.17 -5.53
N ARG A 154 3.77 -18.25 -6.38
CA ARG A 154 3.27 -18.57 -7.70
C ARG A 154 3.72 -17.53 -8.71
N PHE A 155 4.32 -17.99 -9.79
CA PHE A 155 4.75 -17.18 -10.92
C PHE A 155 4.04 -17.66 -12.17
N GLU A 156 3.42 -16.74 -12.89
CA GLU A 156 2.68 -17.05 -14.10
C GLU A 156 3.12 -16.13 -15.22
N ASN A 157 3.28 -16.69 -16.42
CA ASN A 157 3.24 -15.95 -17.66
C ASN A 157 2.01 -16.40 -18.43
N LEU A 158 0.93 -15.62 -18.34
CA LEU A 158 -0.33 -15.89 -19.03
C LEU A 158 -0.45 -15.15 -20.36
N GLY A 159 0.60 -14.41 -20.74
CA GLY A 159 0.63 -13.62 -21.96
C GLY A 159 0.56 -14.46 -23.22
N SER A 160 0.23 -13.79 -24.32
CA SER A 160 0.25 -14.40 -25.65
C SER A 160 1.67 -14.52 -26.21
N SER A 161 2.58 -13.61 -25.79
CA SER A 161 3.97 -13.58 -26.24
C SER A 161 4.89 -12.89 -25.22
N GLY A 162 6.20 -13.08 -25.40
CA GLY A 162 7.24 -12.41 -24.63
C GLY A 162 7.63 -13.15 -23.36
N PHE A 163 8.49 -12.50 -22.57
CA PHE A 163 9.01 -13.10 -21.35
C PHE A 163 9.22 -12.09 -20.23
N TYR A 164 9.30 -12.60 -19.02
CA TYR A 164 9.84 -11.85 -17.90
C TYR A 164 10.85 -12.67 -17.11
N GLU A 165 11.68 -11.96 -16.37
CA GLU A 165 12.75 -12.51 -15.57
C GLU A 165 12.64 -12.03 -14.13
N ILE A 166 12.96 -12.93 -13.21
CA ILE A 166 13.14 -12.65 -11.80
C ILE A 166 14.62 -12.84 -11.51
N SER A 167 15.31 -11.73 -11.26
CA SER A 167 16.76 -11.69 -11.01
C SER A 167 17.10 -11.66 -9.52
N GLN A 168 16.16 -11.21 -8.70
CA GLN A 168 16.28 -11.21 -7.25
C GLN A 168 14.92 -11.54 -6.65
N LEU A 169 14.93 -12.41 -5.66
CA LEU A 169 13.82 -12.68 -4.78
C LEU A 169 14.39 -12.93 -3.39
N GLU A 170 13.87 -12.24 -2.40
CA GLU A 170 14.10 -12.52 -0.99
C GLU A 170 12.76 -12.59 -0.25
N ILE A 171 12.60 -13.63 0.57
CA ILE A 171 11.43 -13.82 1.44
C ILE A 171 11.94 -13.92 2.87
N THR A 172 11.38 -13.11 3.76
CA THR A 172 11.71 -13.14 5.18
C THR A 172 10.44 -13.14 6.01
N VAL A 173 10.34 -14.02 7.01
CA VAL A 173 9.25 -13.97 7.99
C VAL A 173 9.49 -12.79 8.94
N VAL A 174 8.50 -11.92 9.05
CA VAL A 174 8.60 -10.71 9.87
C VAL A 174 7.44 -10.61 10.86
N ARG A 175 7.62 -9.79 11.89
CA ARG A 175 6.55 -9.41 12.81
C ARG A 175 6.62 -7.92 13.12
N GLU A 176 5.48 -7.36 13.54
CA GLU A 176 5.46 -5.96 13.99
C GLU A 176 6.21 -5.79 15.31
N ARG A 177 7.09 -4.79 15.36
CA ARG A 177 7.79 -4.39 16.58
C ARG A 177 6.82 -3.79 17.59
N TRP A 178 7.12 -3.97 18.87
CA TRP A 178 6.43 -3.29 19.96
C TRP A 178 6.43 -1.76 19.82
N LEU A 179 7.54 -1.21 19.30
CA LEU A 179 7.68 0.21 19.01
C LEU A 179 6.55 0.74 18.12
N TRP A 180 6.17 0.02 17.07
CA TRP A 180 5.05 0.41 16.21
C TRP A 180 3.69 0.21 16.90
N LYS A 181 3.49 -0.95 17.55
CA LYS A 181 2.22 -1.30 18.20
C LYS A 181 1.77 -0.23 19.20
N ILE A 182 2.71 0.34 19.94
CA ILE A 182 2.48 1.40 20.92
C ILE A 182 2.64 2.79 20.28
N GLY A 183 3.74 3.02 19.56
CA GLY A 183 4.10 4.33 19.00
C GLY A 183 3.07 4.90 18.05
N ARG A 184 2.36 4.05 17.29
CA ARG A 184 1.27 4.49 16.40
C ARG A 184 0.16 5.22 17.17
N TRP A 185 -0.17 4.80 18.39
CA TRP A 185 -1.21 5.43 19.19
C TRP A 185 -0.77 6.80 19.68
N PHE A 186 0.48 6.93 20.14
CA PHE A 186 1.05 8.23 20.48
C PHE A 186 1.09 9.18 19.28
N LEU A 187 1.43 8.67 18.10
CA LEU A 187 1.43 9.46 16.87
C LEU A 187 0.01 9.92 16.51
N ILE A 188 -0.99 9.03 16.53
CA ILE A 188 -2.40 9.35 16.28
C ILE A 188 -2.90 10.41 17.27
N SER A 189 -2.65 10.23 18.56
CA SER A 189 -3.03 11.20 19.60
C SER A 189 -2.34 12.55 19.43
N SER A 190 -1.08 12.56 19.00
CA SER A 190 -0.31 13.79 18.76
C SER A 190 -0.82 14.53 17.51
N CYS A 191 -1.13 13.80 16.43
CA CYS A 191 -1.79 14.36 15.24
C CYS A 191 -3.17 14.95 15.59
N PHE A 192 -3.96 14.25 16.41
CA PHE A 192 -5.25 14.75 16.89
C PHE A 192 -5.08 16.04 17.69
N ALA A 193 -4.17 16.06 18.68
CA ALA A 193 -3.91 17.22 19.51
C ALA A 193 -3.43 18.42 18.69
N TRP A 194 -2.58 18.18 17.69
CA TRP A 194 -2.15 19.20 16.74
C TRP A 194 -3.31 19.75 15.91
N ALA A 195 -4.13 18.90 15.29
CA ALA A 195 -5.27 19.32 14.49
C ALA A 195 -6.31 20.08 15.34
N LEU A 196 -6.53 19.64 16.57
CA LEU A 196 -7.39 20.34 17.54
C LEU A 196 -6.85 21.75 17.85
N ALA A 197 -5.56 21.86 18.15
CA ALA A 197 -4.92 23.15 18.40
C ALA A 197 -4.98 24.05 17.16
N TRP A 198 -4.82 23.48 15.97
CA TRP A 198 -4.94 24.17 14.68
C TRP A 198 -6.33 24.78 14.48
N CYS A 199 -7.39 23.98 14.66
CA CYS A 199 -8.78 24.44 14.59
C CYS A 199 -9.09 25.57 15.58
N ARG A 200 -8.36 25.65 16.69
CA ARG A 200 -8.54 26.68 17.74
C ARG A 200 -7.62 27.89 17.59
N CYS A 201 -6.63 27.86 16.69
CA CYS A 201 -5.60 28.91 16.60
C CYS A 201 -6.13 30.25 16.03
N GLY A 202 -7.28 30.26 15.36
CA GLY A 202 -7.81 31.42 14.64
C GLY A 202 -9.11 32.04 15.19
N GLY A 203 -9.75 31.45 16.20
CA GLY A 203 -11.04 31.96 16.68
C GLY A 203 -11.60 31.26 17.92
N ARG A 204 -12.74 31.75 18.42
CA ARG A 204 -13.44 31.19 19.59
C ARG A 204 -14.31 29.98 19.21
N VAL A 205 -13.71 28.96 18.62
CA VAL A 205 -14.40 27.68 18.37
C VAL A 205 -14.51 26.91 19.69
N GLY A 206 -15.71 26.43 20.03
CA GLY A 206 -15.91 25.58 21.21
C GLY A 206 -15.11 24.27 21.12
N LEU A 207 -14.75 23.69 22.26
CA LEU A 207 -13.89 22.49 22.30
C LEU A 207 -14.50 21.32 21.51
N LEU A 208 -15.78 21.03 21.72
CA LEU A 208 -16.48 19.93 21.04
C LEU A 208 -16.45 20.05 19.51
N ARG A 209 -16.72 21.25 18.98
CA ARG A 209 -16.70 21.51 17.53
C ARG A 209 -15.30 21.37 16.95
N ALA A 210 -14.29 21.88 17.65
CA ALA A 210 -12.90 21.76 17.21
C ALA A 210 -12.42 20.31 17.26
N SER A 211 -12.79 19.55 18.30
CA SER A 211 -12.48 18.13 18.42
C SER A 211 -13.13 17.30 17.31
N ALA A 212 -14.41 17.58 16.99
CA ALA A 212 -15.08 16.91 15.88
C ALA A 212 -14.41 17.20 14.52
N ALA A 213 -14.01 18.45 14.27
CA ALA A 213 -13.28 18.82 13.06
C ALA A 213 -11.91 18.13 12.95
N ALA A 214 -11.15 18.11 14.06
CA ALA A 214 -9.86 17.42 14.14
C ALA A 214 -10.01 15.91 13.93
N PHE A 215 -11.07 15.31 14.48
CA PHE A 215 -11.38 13.90 14.31
C PHE A 215 -11.68 13.58 12.84
N ILE A 216 -12.52 14.37 12.17
CA ILE A 216 -12.82 14.18 10.74
C ILE A 216 -11.53 14.23 9.92
N TRP A 217 -10.68 15.24 10.14
CA TRP A 217 -9.42 15.37 9.42
C TRP A 217 -8.49 14.17 9.67
N LEU A 218 -8.32 13.77 10.93
CA LEU A 218 -7.46 12.64 11.29
C LEU A 218 -7.99 11.31 10.75
N PHE A 219 -9.30 11.11 10.78
CA PHE A 219 -9.94 9.94 10.20
C PHE A 219 -9.64 9.85 8.69
N MET A 220 -9.84 10.95 7.96
CA MET A 220 -9.50 11.00 6.53
C MET A 220 -8.02 10.76 6.29
N PHE A 221 -7.14 11.33 7.12
CA PHE A 221 -5.70 11.15 7.01
C PHE A 221 -5.31 9.68 7.19
N LEU A 222 -5.80 9.01 8.23
CA LEU A 222 -5.46 7.60 8.50
C LEU A 222 -5.99 6.66 7.41
N TYR A 223 -7.16 6.98 6.87
CA TYR A 223 -7.83 6.13 5.90
C TYR A 223 -7.24 6.27 4.48
N PHE A 224 -6.83 7.47 4.07
CA PHE A 224 -6.37 7.76 2.70
C PHE A 224 -4.86 8.02 2.55
N VAL A 225 -4.13 8.28 3.65
CA VAL A 225 -2.71 8.66 3.60
C VAL A 225 -1.82 7.52 4.14
N VAL A 226 -1.80 7.26 5.45
CA VAL A 226 -1.02 6.17 6.07
C VAL A 226 -1.80 5.52 7.22
N PRO A 227 -2.00 4.19 7.24
CA PRO A 227 -1.47 3.18 6.30
C PRO A 227 -2.15 3.19 4.93
N GLY A 228 -3.22 3.96 4.75
CA GLY A 228 -4.02 3.95 3.52
C GLY A 228 -4.89 2.69 3.40
N PRO A 229 -5.67 2.56 2.31
CA PRO A 229 -6.56 1.41 2.08
C PRO A 229 -5.81 0.16 1.58
N TRP A 230 -4.48 0.12 1.73
CA TRP A 230 -3.60 -0.85 1.11
C TRP A 230 -3.50 -2.13 1.95
N LYS A 231 -3.67 -3.29 1.31
CA LYS A 231 -3.49 -4.59 1.96
C LYS A 231 -2.02 -4.92 2.15
N SER A 232 -1.21 -4.69 1.12
CA SER A 232 0.25 -4.73 1.17
C SER A 232 0.80 -3.45 1.79
N LEU A 233 1.91 -3.58 2.52
CA LEU A 233 2.54 -2.49 3.21
C LEU A 233 3.87 -2.17 2.53
N HIS A 234 3.95 -0.99 1.95
CA HIS A 234 5.13 -0.52 1.25
C HIS A 234 6.00 0.34 2.19
N PRO A 235 7.32 0.31 2.02
CA PRO A 235 8.19 1.34 2.59
C PRO A 235 7.79 2.73 2.05
N LEU A 236 8.01 3.79 2.84
CA LEU A 236 7.68 5.18 2.43
C LEU A 236 8.77 5.86 1.58
N ALA A 237 10.03 5.45 1.68
CA ALA A 237 11.11 6.01 0.87
C ALA A 237 12.38 5.15 0.95
N ALA A 238 12.67 4.65 2.14
CA ALA A 238 13.77 3.72 2.40
C ALA A 238 13.23 2.32 2.69
N PRO A 239 14.00 1.25 2.45
CA PRO A 239 13.66 -0.11 2.85
C PRO A 239 13.34 -0.24 4.34
N PHE A 240 12.47 -1.20 4.68
CA PHE A 240 12.16 -1.49 6.08
C PHE A 240 13.41 -1.91 6.85
N GLN A 241 13.61 -1.32 8.02
CA GLN A 241 14.76 -1.60 8.88
C GLN A 241 14.48 -2.82 9.77
N MET A 242 14.81 -4.02 9.27
CA MET A 242 14.43 -5.29 9.92
C MET A 242 15.53 -5.96 10.76
N GLY A 243 16.73 -5.37 10.86
CA GLY A 243 17.86 -5.87 11.64
C GLY A 243 18.89 -6.67 10.81
N GLU A 244 19.66 -7.56 11.46
CA GLU A 244 20.63 -8.43 10.78
C GLU A 244 19.97 -9.57 10.00
N ARG A 245 20.62 -9.99 8.91
CA ARG A 245 20.15 -11.06 8.04
C ARG A 245 20.58 -12.42 8.58
N ILE A 246 19.64 -13.33 8.77
CA ILE A 246 19.94 -14.73 9.07
C ILE A 246 19.98 -15.47 7.74
N VAL A 247 21.18 -15.79 7.26
CA VAL A 247 21.37 -16.61 6.06
C VAL A 247 21.27 -18.09 6.48
N PRO A 248 20.50 -18.92 5.77
CA PRO A 248 20.42 -20.34 6.10
C PRO A 248 21.82 -20.97 6.08
N ALA A 249 22.18 -21.68 7.16
CA ALA A 249 23.35 -22.55 7.15
C ALA A 249 23.09 -23.66 6.12
N ARG A 250 24.03 -23.87 5.20
CA ARG A 250 23.92 -24.88 4.14
C ARG A 250 23.97 -26.28 4.77
N THR A 251 22.84 -26.82 5.19
CA THR A 251 22.78 -28.21 5.64
C THR A 251 22.76 -29.12 4.41
N GLU A 252 23.84 -29.87 4.20
CA GLU A 252 24.06 -30.82 3.10
C GLU A 252 22.96 -31.90 2.99
N THR A 253 22.07 -32.01 3.98
CA THR A 253 20.92 -32.92 3.98
C THR A 253 19.86 -32.60 2.92
N ALA A 254 19.89 -31.40 2.32
CA ALA A 254 19.00 -31.03 1.23
C ALA A 254 19.19 -31.87 -0.05
N SER A 255 20.34 -32.55 -0.21
CA SER A 255 20.63 -33.43 -1.36
C SER A 255 20.00 -34.82 -1.26
N ARG A 256 19.60 -35.30 -0.07
CA ARG A 256 19.05 -36.67 0.07
C ARG A 256 17.55 -36.78 -0.23
N VAL A 257 16.76 -35.72 -0.07
CA VAL A 257 15.32 -35.72 -0.41
C VAL A 257 15.10 -35.47 -1.92
N ALA A 258 16.05 -34.84 -2.60
CA ALA A 258 15.96 -34.58 -4.05
C ALA A 258 16.13 -35.85 -4.91
N ALA A 259 16.72 -36.92 -4.36
CA ALA A 259 16.91 -38.17 -5.08
C ALA A 259 15.62 -39.01 -5.19
N ASP A 260 14.61 -38.76 -4.35
CA ASP A 260 13.41 -39.61 -4.25
C ASP A 260 12.20 -39.07 -5.05
N GLN A 261 12.32 -37.89 -5.68
CA GLN A 261 11.27 -37.28 -6.53
C GLN A 261 11.64 -37.30 -8.03
N MET A 262 12.56 -38.17 -8.45
CA MET A 262 13.18 -38.13 -9.77
C MET A 262 12.30 -38.54 -10.97
N ASN A 263 11.03 -38.93 -10.77
CA ASN A 263 10.23 -39.58 -11.82
C ASN A 263 8.79 -39.08 -12.02
N VAL A 264 8.40 -37.92 -11.47
CA VAL A 264 7.07 -37.34 -11.75
C VAL A 264 7.20 -36.23 -12.80
N PRO A 265 6.56 -36.36 -13.99
CA PRO A 265 6.50 -35.27 -14.96
C PRO A 265 5.91 -34.02 -14.29
N PRO A 266 6.38 -32.80 -14.61
CA PRO A 266 5.80 -31.59 -14.05
C PRO A 266 4.31 -31.55 -14.40
N ALA A 267 3.45 -31.64 -13.39
CA ALA A 267 2.02 -31.50 -13.57
C ALA A 267 1.72 -30.12 -14.16
N VAL A 268 0.92 -30.06 -15.23
CA VAL A 268 0.44 -28.80 -15.77
C VAL A 268 -0.46 -28.15 -14.71
N LEU A 269 0.05 -27.09 -14.08
CA LEU A 269 -0.70 -26.37 -13.07
C LEU A 269 -1.72 -25.44 -13.76
N PRO A 270 -3.02 -25.52 -13.41
CA PRO A 270 -4.01 -24.60 -13.95
C PRO A 270 -3.71 -23.19 -13.47
N SER A 271 -3.95 -22.15 -14.28
CA SER A 271 -3.75 -20.75 -13.88
C SER A 271 -4.62 -20.37 -12.68
N ALA A 272 -4.22 -19.35 -11.91
CA ALA A 272 -5.03 -18.82 -10.82
C ALA A 272 -6.30 -18.08 -11.32
N GLY A 273 -6.44 -17.93 -12.65
CA GLY A 273 -7.53 -17.21 -13.28
C GLY A 273 -7.55 -15.72 -12.92
N LYS A 274 -8.72 -15.10 -13.06
CA LYS A 274 -8.93 -13.70 -12.67
C LYS A 274 -8.92 -13.60 -11.15
N ILE A 275 -7.91 -12.90 -10.60
CA ILE A 275 -7.84 -12.63 -9.16
C ILE A 275 -8.90 -11.56 -8.84
N PRO A 276 -9.83 -11.82 -7.91
CA PRO A 276 -10.82 -10.81 -7.53
C PRO A 276 -10.10 -9.61 -6.90
N HIS A 277 -10.63 -8.40 -7.15
CA HIS A 277 -10.12 -7.21 -6.47
C HIS A 277 -10.36 -7.37 -4.96
N LYS A 278 -9.27 -7.57 -4.22
CA LYS A 278 -9.26 -7.59 -2.76
C LYS A 278 -8.82 -6.24 -2.24
N GLY A 279 -9.52 -5.73 -1.24
CA GLY A 279 -9.25 -4.44 -0.63
C GLY A 279 -10.45 -3.93 0.14
N ASP A 280 -10.25 -2.85 0.90
CA ASP A 280 -11.33 -2.20 1.62
C ASP A 280 -12.37 -1.59 0.64
N LEU A 281 -13.57 -1.27 1.15
CA LEU A 281 -14.69 -0.70 0.39
C LEU A 281 -14.26 0.44 -0.53
N THR A 282 -13.32 1.27 -0.09
CA THR A 282 -12.79 2.37 -0.90
C THR A 282 -12.01 1.92 -2.13
N LEU A 283 -11.24 0.84 -2.05
CA LEU A 283 -10.58 0.29 -3.23
C LEU A 283 -11.63 -0.23 -4.23
N LEU A 284 -12.69 -0.89 -3.72
CA LEU A 284 -13.81 -1.34 -4.55
C LEU A 284 -14.51 -0.16 -5.23
N VAL A 285 -14.86 0.89 -4.49
CA VAL A 285 -15.45 2.12 -5.05
C VAL A 285 -14.53 2.72 -6.11
N LYS A 286 -13.22 2.83 -5.85
CA LYS A 286 -12.25 3.36 -6.81
C LYS A 286 -12.21 2.54 -8.10
N VAL A 287 -12.27 1.21 -8.00
CA VAL A 287 -12.30 0.30 -9.17
C VAL A 287 -13.61 0.45 -9.95
N TYR A 288 -14.77 0.40 -9.28
CA TYR A 288 -16.07 0.48 -9.94
C TYR A 288 -16.37 1.86 -10.54
N ALA A 289 -15.90 2.92 -9.88
CA ALA A 289 -16.07 4.30 -10.32
C ALA A 289 -14.80 4.87 -10.97
N ALA A 290 -13.92 4.03 -11.52
CA ALA A 290 -12.70 4.48 -12.19
C ALA A 290 -12.97 5.49 -13.32
N LYS A 291 -14.08 5.33 -14.07
CA LYS A 291 -14.53 6.29 -15.10
C LYS A 291 -15.00 7.63 -14.52
N ALA A 292 -15.34 7.66 -13.24
CA ALA A 292 -15.74 8.85 -12.49
C ALA A 292 -14.65 9.28 -11.49
N ARG A 293 -13.38 8.85 -11.68
CA ARG A 293 -12.23 9.26 -10.84
C ARG A 293 -12.23 10.77 -10.53
N PRO A 294 -12.45 11.69 -11.50
CA PRO A 294 -12.44 13.13 -11.19
C PRO A 294 -13.51 13.53 -10.17
N LEU A 295 -14.71 12.95 -10.31
CA LEU A 295 -15.81 13.19 -9.37
C LEU A 295 -15.52 12.60 -8.00
N LEU A 296 -14.88 11.43 -7.93
CA LEU A 296 -14.45 10.83 -6.65
C LEU A 296 -13.50 11.76 -5.89
N HIS A 297 -12.47 12.30 -6.56
CA HIS A 297 -11.52 13.26 -5.97
C HIS A 297 -12.21 14.53 -5.48
N ILE A 298 -13.11 15.10 -6.29
CA ILE A 298 -13.93 16.25 -5.89
C ILE A 298 -14.73 15.94 -4.61
N ILE A 299 -15.45 14.82 -4.57
CA ILE A 299 -16.30 14.44 -3.43
C ILE A 299 -15.46 14.14 -2.19
N LEU A 300 -14.32 13.47 -2.38
CA LEU A 300 -13.38 13.05 -1.34
C LEU A 300 -12.90 14.24 -0.51
N LEU A 301 -12.61 15.37 -1.16
CA LEU A 301 -12.16 16.58 -0.47
C LEU A 301 -13.30 17.57 -0.19
N PHE A 302 -14.38 17.56 -0.97
CA PHE A 302 -15.56 18.40 -0.73
C PHE A 302 -16.19 18.14 0.63
N THR A 303 -16.51 16.88 0.91
CA THR A 303 -17.29 16.48 2.10
C THR A 303 -16.57 16.81 3.41
N PRO A 304 -15.33 16.35 3.65
CA PRO A 304 -14.62 16.70 4.88
C PRO A 304 -14.34 18.21 4.98
N THR A 305 -14.04 18.89 3.86
CA THR A 305 -13.82 20.35 3.89
C THR A 305 -15.08 21.09 4.30
N LEU A 306 -16.24 20.74 3.75
CA LEU A 306 -17.54 21.31 4.12
C LEU A 306 -17.84 21.08 5.62
N LEU A 307 -17.68 19.84 6.10
CA LEU A 307 -17.94 19.51 7.51
C LEU A 307 -16.99 20.28 8.45
N ILE A 308 -15.69 20.31 8.16
CA ILE A 308 -14.71 21.07 8.94
C ILE A 308 -15.03 22.56 8.87
N ALA A 309 -15.45 23.09 7.72
CA ALA A 309 -15.81 24.49 7.58
C ALA A 309 -17.02 24.84 8.45
N CYS A 310 -18.06 23.99 8.47
CA CYS A 310 -19.21 24.11 9.37
C CYS A 310 -18.81 24.05 10.85
N LEU A 311 -17.85 23.19 11.22
CA LEU A 311 -17.48 22.96 12.62
C LEU A 311 -16.47 23.99 13.17
N ALA A 312 -15.37 24.24 12.46
CA ALA A 312 -14.24 25.05 12.90
C ALA A 312 -14.02 26.33 12.09
N GLY A 313 -14.85 26.58 11.08
CA GLY A 313 -14.72 27.73 10.20
C GLY A 313 -13.80 27.49 9.01
N ARG A 314 -13.76 28.48 8.12
CA ARG A 314 -13.18 28.33 6.78
C ARG A 314 -11.67 28.24 6.75
N SER A 315 -11.00 29.02 7.59
CA SER A 315 -9.54 29.08 7.59
C SER A 315 -8.92 27.72 8.00
N PRO A 316 -9.40 27.07 9.09
CA PRO A 316 -9.00 25.70 9.39
C PRO A 316 -9.38 24.71 8.28
N ALA A 317 -10.59 24.80 7.73
CA ALA A 317 -11.03 23.90 6.65
C ALA A 317 -10.17 23.97 5.40
N MET A 318 -9.82 25.19 4.95
CA MET A 318 -8.97 25.40 3.78
C MET A 318 -7.59 24.81 4.00
N SER A 319 -6.93 25.15 5.12
CA SER A 319 -5.57 24.69 5.41
C SER A 319 -5.51 23.17 5.61
N LEU A 320 -6.43 22.60 6.40
CA LEU A 320 -6.49 21.16 6.63
C LEU A 320 -6.86 20.37 5.35
N GLY A 321 -7.75 20.92 4.51
CA GLY A 321 -8.09 20.33 3.21
C GLY A 321 -6.90 20.30 2.26
N VAL A 322 -6.16 21.42 2.14
CA VAL A 322 -4.93 21.47 1.32
C VAL A 322 -3.88 20.50 1.83
N ILE A 323 -3.64 20.47 3.16
CA ILE A 323 -2.69 19.51 3.76
C ILE A 323 -3.11 18.08 3.44
N LEU A 324 -4.40 17.76 3.55
CA LEU A 324 -4.91 16.42 3.27
C LEU A 324 -4.72 16.02 1.80
N SER A 325 -5.10 16.88 0.85
CA SER A 325 -4.92 16.62 -0.59
C SER A 325 -3.47 16.38 -0.95
N VAL A 326 -2.56 17.27 -0.52
CA VAL A 326 -1.11 17.09 -0.75
C VAL A 326 -0.60 15.81 -0.10
N SER A 327 -1.09 15.46 1.10
CA SER A 327 -0.68 14.24 1.79
C SER A 327 -1.12 12.98 1.06
N ILE A 328 -2.34 12.95 0.49
CA ILE A 328 -2.85 11.80 -0.26
C ILE A 328 -1.94 11.50 -1.46
N GLU A 329 -1.57 12.50 -2.24
CA GLU A 329 -0.68 12.31 -3.39
C GLU A 329 0.75 12.01 -2.97
N ALA A 330 1.28 12.71 -1.95
CA ALA A 330 2.61 12.44 -1.42
C ALA A 330 2.73 10.99 -0.90
N ALA A 331 1.68 10.45 -0.28
CA ALA A 331 1.68 9.06 0.16
C ALA A 331 1.78 8.07 -1.00
N GLN A 332 1.08 8.31 -2.12
CA GLN A 332 1.18 7.46 -3.31
C GLN A 332 2.62 7.43 -3.84
N VAL A 333 3.24 8.61 -3.96
CA VAL A 333 4.65 8.74 -4.37
C VAL A 333 5.59 8.03 -3.42
N CYS A 334 5.41 8.23 -2.11
CA CYS A 334 6.20 7.56 -1.07
C CYS A 334 6.07 6.03 -1.12
N PHE A 335 4.89 5.50 -1.45
CA PHE A 335 4.69 4.06 -1.62
C PHE A 335 5.17 3.52 -2.97
N GLY A 336 5.80 4.37 -3.80
CA GLY A 336 6.40 3.97 -5.07
C GLY A 336 5.43 3.93 -6.25
N TYR A 337 4.20 4.41 -6.09
CA TYR A 337 3.32 4.74 -7.19
C TYR A 337 3.81 6.08 -7.74
N GLY A 338 4.46 6.06 -8.92
CA GLY A 338 5.07 7.27 -9.50
C GLY A 338 4.08 8.44 -9.62
N PHE A 339 4.60 9.65 -9.85
CA PHE A 339 3.79 10.84 -10.04
C PHE A 339 3.69 11.20 -11.53
N ASP A 340 2.49 11.17 -12.09
CA ASP A 340 2.23 11.43 -13.50
C ASP A 340 1.20 12.56 -13.73
N ARG A 341 0.82 12.77 -15.00
CA ARG A 341 -0.13 13.84 -15.38
C ARG A 341 -1.53 13.61 -14.83
N VAL A 342 -1.92 12.36 -14.59
CA VAL A 342 -3.21 12.02 -14.01
C VAL A 342 -3.25 12.45 -12.56
N ASP A 343 -2.13 12.31 -11.83
CA ASP A 343 -2.05 12.74 -10.43
C ASP A 343 -2.08 14.27 -10.30
N VAL A 344 -1.50 15.00 -11.27
CA VAL A 344 -1.69 16.47 -11.37
C VAL A 344 -3.15 16.83 -11.58
N PHE A 345 -3.87 16.07 -12.41
CA PHE A 345 -5.30 16.31 -12.65
C PHE A 345 -6.16 15.99 -11.41
N ASP A 346 -5.79 14.96 -10.66
CA ASP A 346 -6.42 14.62 -9.39
C ASP A 346 -6.24 15.73 -8.35
N LEU A 347 -5.05 16.35 -8.25
CA LEU A 347 -4.84 17.53 -7.41
C LEU A 347 -5.74 18.72 -7.78
N LEU A 348 -6.01 18.93 -9.07
CA LEU A 348 -6.95 19.96 -9.53
C LEU A 348 -8.38 19.62 -9.12
N CYS A 349 -8.76 18.34 -9.19
CA CYS A 349 -10.05 17.85 -8.75
C CYS A 349 -10.23 18.01 -7.23
N ASP A 350 -9.21 17.67 -6.46
CA ASP A 350 -9.16 17.88 -5.01
C ASP A 350 -9.30 19.37 -4.66
N ALA A 351 -8.54 20.25 -5.31
CA ALA A 351 -8.62 21.70 -5.12
C ALA A 351 -10.04 22.23 -5.43
N THR A 352 -10.67 21.69 -6.47
CA THR A 352 -12.06 21.98 -6.84
C THR A 352 -13.02 21.53 -5.73
N GLY A 353 -12.85 20.32 -5.18
CA GLY A 353 -13.62 19.83 -4.05
C GLY A 353 -13.51 20.73 -2.82
N ILE A 354 -12.29 21.13 -2.45
CA ILE A 354 -12.02 22.07 -1.35
C ILE A 354 -12.74 23.40 -1.60
N ALA A 355 -12.59 23.98 -2.80
CA ALA A 355 -13.21 25.25 -3.16
C ALA A 355 -14.74 25.19 -3.09
N LEU A 356 -15.35 24.12 -3.63
CA LEU A 356 -16.79 23.89 -3.58
C LEU A 356 -17.29 23.73 -2.14
N GLY A 357 -16.57 23.00 -1.28
CA GLY A 357 -16.94 22.83 0.13
C GLY A 357 -16.94 24.16 0.88
N LEU A 358 -15.92 24.99 0.65
CA LEU A 358 -15.83 26.34 1.21
C LEU A 358 -16.90 27.30 0.64
N ALA A 359 -17.28 27.14 -0.63
CA ALA A 359 -18.32 27.91 -1.28
C ALA A 359 -19.72 27.54 -0.78
N ALA A 360 -20.00 26.25 -0.59
CA ALA A 360 -21.28 25.77 -0.05
C ALA A 360 -21.60 26.40 1.31
N VAL A 361 -20.60 26.56 2.18
CA VAL A 361 -20.74 27.26 3.47
C VAL A 361 -21.11 28.75 3.33
N ARG A 362 -20.83 29.40 2.18
CA ARG A 362 -21.31 30.77 1.92
C ARG A 362 -22.78 30.82 1.50
N HIS A 363 -23.36 29.70 1.07
CA HIS A 363 -24.69 29.71 0.48
C HIS A 363 -25.73 30.19 1.51
N PRO A 364 -26.59 31.16 1.17
CA PRO A 364 -27.53 31.78 2.12
C PRO A 364 -28.39 30.77 2.87
N TRP A 365 -28.88 29.75 2.17
CA TRP A 365 -29.68 28.66 2.75
C TRP A 365 -28.96 27.90 3.89
N LEU A 366 -27.66 27.61 3.72
CA LEU A 366 -26.86 26.95 4.76
C LEU A 366 -26.58 27.90 5.93
N ARG A 367 -26.34 29.19 5.65
CA ARG A 367 -26.16 30.22 6.68
C ARG A 367 -27.39 30.41 7.55
N GLU A 368 -28.58 30.43 6.95
CA GLU A 368 -29.86 30.57 7.65
C GLU A 368 -30.16 29.37 8.53
N ARG A 369 -29.99 28.14 8.01
CA ARG A 369 -30.25 26.91 8.78
C ARG A 369 -29.23 26.65 9.88
N LEU A 370 -27.95 26.95 9.64
CA LEU A 370 -26.90 26.69 10.62
C LEU A 370 -26.80 27.77 11.70
N ARG A 371 -27.64 28.82 11.66
CA ARG A 371 -27.62 30.01 12.55
C ARG A 371 -26.19 30.30 13.01
N TRP A 372 -25.31 30.58 12.07
CA TRP A 372 -23.91 30.84 12.37
C TRP A 372 -23.86 32.12 13.20
N SER A 373 -23.71 31.99 14.53
CA SER A 373 -23.54 33.13 15.43
C SER A 373 -22.11 33.67 15.31
N SER A 374 -21.74 34.17 14.15
CA SER A 374 -20.54 34.98 13.96
C SER A 374 -20.92 36.03 12.93
N GLU A 375 -21.09 37.31 13.25
CA GLU A 375 -20.41 38.13 14.25
C GLU A 375 -21.44 39.13 14.79
N LYS A 376 -21.52 39.33 16.12
CA LYS A 376 -22.02 40.63 16.58
C LYS A 376 -20.92 41.62 16.23
N PRO A 377 -21.14 42.62 15.36
CA PRO A 377 -20.16 43.67 15.17
C PRO A 377 -19.89 44.27 16.55
N CYS A 378 -18.61 44.40 16.89
CA CYS A 378 -18.18 45.17 18.05
C CYS A 378 -18.78 46.57 17.86
N ARG A 379 -19.86 46.88 18.59
CA ARG A 379 -20.25 48.27 18.79
C ARG A 379 -19.06 48.89 19.53
N SER A 380 -18.32 49.74 18.83
CA SER A 380 -17.47 50.74 19.46
C SER A 380 -18.38 51.51 20.41
N VAL A 381 -18.24 51.25 21.70
CA VAL A 381 -18.73 52.17 22.71
C VAL A 381 -17.88 53.41 22.52
N ALA A 382 -18.44 54.42 21.87
CA ALA A 382 -17.92 55.77 21.96
C ALA A 382 -18.02 56.15 23.44
N VAL A 383 -16.87 56.39 24.05
CA VAL A 383 -16.78 57.09 25.32
C VAL A 383 -16.95 58.56 24.96
N GLU A 384 -18.10 59.14 25.31
CA GLU A 384 -18.26 60.59 25.44
C GLU A 384 -17.66 61.06 26.76
#